data_AF-J3MNH9-F1
#
_entry.id   AF-J3MNH9-F1
#
_cell.length_a   1.000
_cell.length_b   1.000
_cell.length_c   1.000
_cell.angle_alpha   90.00
_cell.angle_beta   90.00
_cell.angle_gamma   90.00
#
_symmetry.space_group_name_H-M   'P 1'
#
loop_
_entity.id
_entity.type
_entity.pdbx_description
1 polymer ?
#
loop_
_entity_poly.entity_id
_entity_poly.type
_entity_poly.pdbx_seq_one_letter_code
_entity_poly.pdbx_strand_id
1 'polypeptide(L)' 'PVRVVEYPDAIHGFHAFPELADSGKLVEEMKLFVREHSRTKRIA' A
#
# COMPACT_ATOMS: atom_id res chain seq x y z
N PRO A 1 5.96 -7.96 9.63
CA PRO A 1 5.15 -6.99 10.40
C PRO A 1 3.81 -6.79 9.70
N VAL A 2 2.79 -6.30 10.40
CA VAL A 2 1.46 -6.01 9.84
C VAL A 2 1.17 -4.54 10.08
N ARG A 3 0.64 -3.83 9.07
CA ARG A 3 0.16 -2.44 9.18
C ARG A 3 -1.29 -2.40 8.74
N VAL A 4 -2.11 -1.64 9.45
CA VAL A 4 -3.50 -1.34 9.10
C VAL A 4 -3.57 0.13 8.73
N VAL A 5 -4.20 0.42 7.60
CA VAL A 5 -4.44 1.78 7.10
C VAL A 5 -5.92 1.91 6.75
N GLU A 6 -6.51 3.04 7.10
CA GLU A 6 -7.93 3.32 6.89
C GLU A 6 -8.08 4.55 6.00
N TYR A 7 -9.07 4.50 5.10
CA TYR A 7 -9.43 5.58 4.18
C TYR A 7 -10.93 5.81 4.31
N PRO A 8 -11.37 6.66 5.25
CA PRO A 8 -12.79 6.80 5.61
C PRO A 8 -13.69 7.24 4.43
N ASP A 9 -13.13 8.02 3.50
CA ASP A 9 -13.85 8.58 2.36
C ASP A 9 -13.74 7.71 1.10
N ALA A 10 -13.01 6.59 1.15
CA ALA A 10 -12.76 5.76 -0.02
C ALA A 10 -13.88 4.74 -0.27
N ILE A 11 -14.20 4.53 -1.54
CA ILE A 11 -15.13 3.48 -1.98
C ILE A 11 -14.45 2.10 -1.99
N HIS A 12 -15.25 1.03 -1.89
CA HIS A 12 -14.71 -0.32 -2.12
C HIS A 12 -14.06 -0.40 -3.51
N GLY A 13 -12.81 -0.90 -3.56
CA GLY A 13 -12.06 -1.02 -4.82
C GLY A 13 -11.39 0.27 -5.31
N PHE A 14 -11.35 1.35 -4.52
CA PHE A 14 -10.74 2.64 -4.92
C PHE A 14 -9.31 2.52 -5.47
N HIS A 15 -8.53 1.55 -4.98
CA HIS A 15 -7.15 1.28 -5.39
C HIS A 15 -6.96 0.87 -6.86
N ALA A 16 -8.05 0.59 -7.58
CA ALA A 16 -8.02 0.29 -9.02
C ALA A 16 -8.19 1.54 -9.91
N PHE A 17 -8.47 2.71 -9.32
CA PHE A 17 -8.73 3.96 -10.04
C PHE A 17 -7.62 4.97 -9.77
N PRO A 18 -6.63 5.14 -10.68
CA PRO A 18 -5.47 5.99 -10.43
C PRO A 18 -5.81 7.48 -10.30
N GLU A 19 -6.99 7.90 -10.76
CA GLU A 19 -7.49 9.27 -10.63
C GLU A 19 -7.89 9.63 -9.19
N LEU A 20 -8.13 8.62 -8.34
CA LEU A 20 -8.42 8.82 -6.92
C LEU A 20 -7.10 9.02 -6.17
N ALA A 21 -6.95 10.14 -5.47
CA ALA A 21 -5.71 10.47 -4.75
C ALA A 21 -5.29 9.38 -3.76
N ASP A 22 -6.25 8.79 -3.04
CA ASP A 22 -5.98 7.71 -2.08
C ASP A 22 -5.48 6.43 -2.74
N SER A 23 -5.86 6.17 -4.00
CA SER A 23 -5.38 5.02 -4.76
C SER A 23 -3.87 5.08 -4.96
N GLY A 24 -3.38 6.23 -5.46
CA GLY A 24 -1.94 6.46 -5.64
C GLY A 24 -1.18 6.39 -4.32
N LYS A 25 -1.74 6.98 -3.24
CA LYS A 25 -1.15 6.93 -1.91
C LYS A 25 -1.00 5.49 -1.40
N LEU A 26 -2.06 4.68 -1.46
CA LEU A 26 -2.03 3.28 -1.03
C LEU A 26 -0.97 2.47 -1.78
N VAL A 27 -0.91 2.60 -3.12
CA VAL A 27 0.00 1.83 -3.95
C VAL A 27 1.47 2.16 -3.63
N GLU A 28 1.81 3.44 -3.46
CA GLU A 28 3.19 3.83 -3.12
C GLU A 28 3.57 3.42 -1.69
N GLU A 29 2.68 3.57 -0.70
CA GLU A 29 2.92 3.10 0.67
C GLU A 29 3.11 1.57 0.73
N MET A 30 2.30 0.82 -0.01
CA MET A 30 2.42 -0.64 -0.11
C MET A 30 3.75 -1.05 -0.74
N LYS A 31 4.18 -0.37 -1.81
CA LYS A 31 5.47 -0.62 -2.48
C LYS A 31 6.65 -0.34 -1.56
N LEU A 32 6.61 0.74 -0.76
CA LEU A 32 7.63 1.03 0.25
C LEU A 32 7.67 -0.08 1.31
N PHE A 33 6.51 -0.44 1.87
CA PHE A 33 6.40 -1.50 2.86
C PHE A 33 6.97 -2.83 2.34
N VAL A 34 6.62 -3.24 1.12
CA VAL A 34 7.16 -4.47 0.51
C VAL A 34 8.68 -4.36 0.32
N ARG A 35 9.21 -3.21 -0.13
CA ARG A 35 10.67 -3.03 -0.30
C ARG A 35 11.44 -3.12 1.01
N GLU A 36 10.92 -2.52 2.08
CA GLU A 36 11.51 -2.57 3.42
C GLU A 36 11.59 -4.00 3.94
N HIS A 37 10.55 -4.80 3.70
CA HIS A 37 10.44 -6.14 4.28
C HIS A 37 10.86 -7.28 3.34
N SER A 38 10.98 -7.05 2.03
CA SER A 38 11.50 -8.04 1.07
C SER A 38 13.02 -8.21 1.15
N ARG A 39 13.77 -7.15 1.50
CA ARG A 39 15.23 -7.23 1.73
C ARG A 39 15.62 -8.21 2.84
N THR A 40 14.71 -8.46 3.78
CA THR A 40 14.92 -9.38 4.90
C THR A 40 14.85 -10.86 4.47
N LYS A 41 14.18 -11.19 3.36
CA LYS A 41 14.01 -12.59 2.90
C LYS A 41 15.16 -13.10 2.02
N ARG A 42 16.12 -12.26 1.65
CA ARG A 42 17.20 -12.61 0.70
C ARG A 42 18.49 -13.10 1.38
N ILE A 43 18.49 -13.21 2.71
CA ILE A 43 19.64 -13.63 3.54
C ILE A 43 19.22 -14.74 4.52
N ALA A 44 18.17 -15.49 4.20
CA ALA A 44 17.74 -16.68 4.95
C ALA A 44 17.77 -17.90 4.04
#